data_AF-A0A0R0CII3-F1
#
_entry.id   AF-A0A0R0CII3-F1
#
_cell.length_a   1.000
_cell.length_b   1.000
_cell.length_c   1.000
_cell.angle_alpha   90.00
_cell.angle_beta   90.00
_cell.angle_gamma   90.00
#
_symmetry.space_group_name_H-M   'P 1'
#
loop_
_entity.id
_entity.type
_entity.pdbx_description
1 polymer ?
#
loop_
_entity_poly.entity_id
_entity_poly.type
_entity_poly.pdbx_seq_one_letter_code
_entity_poly.pdbx_strand_id
1 'polypeptide(L)'
;MLFEMGWPQAPLQWAMSVLVFVAHLLVAARALTRSNRTPASRAAWVAVIMLAPLLGMLAYLLLGETSIGRARARRLQQTVRSLSALGDAQASGVTQVAGQAVSLFALAQSINGFTPQPGNRIVLLGAAQPRADAPTEDCRAAIEQLLQDIEQAQESVHIAFYIWLDDGVGGRVADAVAAAARRGVACRVMVDALGSRAFSSSPRWTQLQQAGVKLLRTLDDLTRLQHMAFSRMDLRDHRKIVVIDNRIAYCGSQNCADPEFRVKPRYAPWIDLLLRCEGPVVAQIQRLFLSGWIPETGEQGLDVHADAVQTPQFERGCVAMAFETGPVTRANAMADMFVACIYAARSELVISTPYFVPDEALLRALCAAPRRGVRTRLILPKRNDSWLVGQSSRSTYADLLQSGAEIHEYPLGLLHAKSLTVDGEIALIGSANMDRRSLELNFENNLLIADLTVTAALVQRQEAYLSVSEPVLLSQVTAWPLTTRLVQNAIAMMSPVL
;
A
#
# COMPACT_ATOMS: atom_id res chain seq x y z
N MET A 1 -41.40 -59.46 11.83
CA MET A 1 -41.14 -58.27 12.68
C MET A 1 -40.04 -58.68 13.64
N LEU A 2 -38.80 -58.19 13.58
CA LEU A 2 -38.28 -56.86 13.26
C LEU A 2 -37.04 -56.94 12.34
N PHE A 3 -36.87 -55.92 11.50
CA PHE A 3 -35.76 -55.73 10.57
C PHE A 3 -34.41 -55.55 11.31
N GLU A 4 -33.44 -56.41 11.03
CA GLU A 4 -32.02 -56.06 11.17
C GLU A 4 -31.56 -55.35 9.87
N MET A 5 -31.43 -54.02 9.92
CA MET A 5 -30.65 -53.27 8.94
C MET A 5 -29.19 -53.16 9.43
N GLY A 6 -28.41 -54.23 9.25
CA GLY A 6 -26.95 -54.19 9.38
C GLY A 6 -26.33 -53.75 8.05
N TRP A 7 -25.88 -52.50 7.93
CA TRP A 7 -25.47 -51.91 6.65
C TRP A 7 -24.05 -52.31 6.18
N PRO A 8 -23.79 -52.30 4.85
CA PRO A 8 -22.48 -52.47 4.19
C PRO A 8 -21.59 -51.20 4.19
N GLN A 9 -21.63 -50.35 5.22
CA GLN A 9 -20.97 -49.03 5.20
C GLN A 9 -19.46 -49.03 5.51
N ALA A 10 -18.90 -50.09 6.09
CA ALA A 10 -17.51 -50.09 6.57
C ALA A 10 -16.44 -49.80 5.48
N PRO A 11 -16.40 -50.46 4.30
CA PRO A 11 -15.32 -50.24 3.33
C PRO A 11 -15.35 -48.83 2.72
N LEU A 12 -16.55 -48.26 2.50
CA LEU A 12 -16.69 -46.90 1.99
C LEU A 12 -16.23 -45.85 3.01
N GLN A 13 -16.55 -46.05 4.30
CA GLN A 13 -16.09 -45.19 5.38
C GLN A 13 -14.56 -45.24 5.54
N TRP A 14 -13.95 -46.42 5.41
CA TRP A 14 -12.50 -46.59 5.42
C TRP A 14 -11.84 -45.89 4.23
N ALA A 15 -12.36 -46.08 3.02
CA ALA A 15 -11.85 -45.41 1.82
C ALA A 15 -11.94 -43.88 1.95
N MET A 16 -13.05 -43.35 2.46
CA MET A 16 -13.24 -41.92 2.69
C MET A 16 -12.26 -41.37 3.73
N SER A 17 -12.04 -42.11 4.83
CA SER A 17 -11.11 -41.70 5.89
C SER A 17 -9.66 -41.67 5.39
N VAL A 18 -9.25 -42.66 4.61
CA VAL A 18 -7.92 -42.70 3.96
C VAL A 18 -7.78 -41.52 3.00
N LEU A 19 -8.80 -41.22 2.19
CA LEU A 19 -8.77 -40.10 1.26
C LEU A 19 -8.63 -38.75 1.98
N VAL A 20 -9.39 -38.52 3.05
CA VAL A 20 -9.29 -37.31 3.88
C VAL A 20 -7.93 -37.20 4.54
N PHE A 21 -7.37 -38.31 5.04
CA PHE A 21 -6.04 -38.34 5.65
C PHE A 21 -4.94 -38.01 4.63
N VAL A 22 -4.99 -38.60 3.44
CA VAL A 22 -4.04 -38.30 2.35
C VAL A 22 -4.18 -36.83 1.93
N ALA A 23 -5.40 -36.32 1.73
CA ALA A 23 -5.63 -34.91 1.42
C ALA A 23 -5.03 -33.99 2.48
N HIS A 24 -5.20 -34.33 3.76
CA HIS A 24 -4.65 -33.60 4.89
C HIS A 24 -3.12 -33.53 4.86
N LEU A 25 -2.44 -34.66 4.63
CA LEU A 25 -0.98 -34.68 4.48
C LEU A 25 -0.51 -33.89 3.27
N LEU A 26 -1.23 -33.96 2.14
CA LEU A 26 -0.90 -33.19 0.95
C LEU A 26 -1.03 -31.68 1.17
N VAL A 27 -2.08 -31.23 1.87
CA VAL A 27 -2.26 -29.80 2.19
C VAL A 27 -1.20 -29.32 3.19
N ALA A 28 -0.83 -30.13 4.19
CA ALA A 28 0.26 -29.81 5.10
C ALA A 28 1.62 -29.74 4.37
N ALA A 29 1.91 -30.69 3.50
CA ALA A 29 3.11 -30.68 2.65
C ALA A 29 3.12 -29.46 1.72
N ARG A 30 1.97 -29.07 1.17
CA ARG A 30 1.82 -27.85 0.37
C ARG A 30 2.10 -26.59 1.19
N ALA A 31 1.57 -26.49 2.41
CA ALA A 31 1.84 -25.39 3.33
C ALA A 31 3.33 -25.26 3.67
N LEU A 32 4.01 -26.40 3.84
CA LEU A 32 5.44 -26.46 4.14
C LEU A 32 6.33 -26.08 2.94
N THR A 33 5.98 -26.56 1.74
CA THR A 33 6.76 -26.37 0.51
C THR A 33 6.49 -25.04 -0.19
N ARG A 34 5.52 -24.26 0.29
CA ARG A 34 5.18 -22.97 -0.30
C ARG A 34 6.36 -22.00 -0.22
N SER A 35 6.80 -21.50 -1.38
CA SER A 35 7.84 -20.48 -1.50
C SER A 35 7.41 -19.13 -0.93
N ASN A 36 8.39 -18.28 -0.60
CA ASN A 36 8.19 -16.90 -0.15
C ASN A 36 7.30 -16.77 1.10
N ARG A 37 7.42 -17.74 2.02
CA ARG A 37 6.83 -17.67 3.36
C ARG A 37 7.90 -17.86 4.41
N THR A 38 7.77 -17.11 5.51
CA THR A 38 8.65 -17.26 6.66
C THR A 38 8.47 -18.65 7.31
N PRO A 39 9.52 -19.21 7.93
CA PRO A 39 9.41 -20.45 8.68
C PRO A 39 8.29 -20.41 9.73
N ALA A 40 8.12 -19.28 10.42
CA ALA A 40 7.05 -19.07 11.39
C ALA A 40 5.65 -19.19 10.75
N SER A 41 5.42 -18.58 9.58
CA SER A 41 4.13 -18.69 8.87
C SER A 41 3.85 -20.12 8.41
N ARG A 42 4.88 -20.84 7.91
CA ARG A 42 4.75 -22.26 7.54
C ARG A 42 4.38 -23.12 8.74
N ALA A 43 5.09 -22.96 9.86
CA ALA A 43 4.81 -23.68 11.10
C ALA A 43 3.40 -23.41 11.62
N ALA A 44 2.96 -22.14 11.61
CA ALA A 44 1.62 -21.76 12.05
C ALA A 44 0.53 -22.41 11.18
N TRP A 45 0.66 -22.39 9.84
CA TRP A 45 -0.30 -23.03 8.95
C TRP A 45 -0.31 -24.55 9.09
N VAL A 46 0.86 -25.19 9.23
CA VAL A 46 0.96 -26.64 9.50
C VAL A 46 0.26 -26.96 10.82
N ALA A 47 0.48 -26.18 11.89
CA ALA A 47 -0.19 -26.39 13.17
C ALA A 47 -1.72 -26.27 13.05
N VAL A 48 -2.22 -25.23 12.36
CA VAL A 48 -3.66 -25.04 12.11
C VAL A 48 -4.26 -26.22 11.34
N ILE A 49 -3.56 -26.70 10.30
CA ILE A 49 -3.98 -27.88 9.54
C ILE A 49 -4.04 -29.08 10.47
N MET A 50 -2.95 -29.40 11.16
CA MET A 50 -2.84 -30.59 12.02
C MET A 50 -3.83 -30.61 13.19
N LEU A 51 -4.08 -29.47 13.84
CA LEU A 51 -4.98 -29.37 14.99
C LEU A 51 -6.46 -29.40 14.61
N ALA A 52 -6.80 -28.97 13.40
CA ALA A 52 -8.17 -28.96 12.90
C ALA A 52 -8.21 -29.48 11.45
N PRO A 53 -8.18 -30.81 11.22
CA PRO A 53 -7.91 -31.37 9.89
C PRO A 53 -8.78 -30.84 8.75
N LEU A 54 -10.10 -30.81 8.92
CA LEU A 54 -11.01 -30.34 7.87
C LEU A 54 -11.05 -28.81 7.80
N LEU A 55 -11.22 -28.14 8.94
CA LEU A 55 -11.34 -26.69 9.01
C LEU A 55 -10.02 -25.97 8.66
N GLY A 56 -8.89 -26.51 9.12
CA GLY A 56 -7.55 -26.01 8.87
C GLY A 56 -7.12 -26.20 7.41
N MET A 57 -7.45 -27.33 6.79
CA MET A 57 -7.30 -27.48 5.33
C MET A 57 -8.11 -26.43 4.57
N LEU A 58 -9.39 -26.27 4.90
CA LEU A 58 -10.26 -25.29 4.26
C LEU A 58 -9.73 -23.86 4.46
N ALA A 59 -9.34 -23.51 5.69
CA ALA A 59 -8.75 -22.22 6.02
C ALA A 59 -7.45 -21.97 5.24
N TYR A 60 -6.57 -22.98 5.13
CA TYR A 60 -5.34 -22.87 4.33
C TYR A 60 -5.63 -22.68 2.84
N LEU A 61 -6.62 -23.37 2.28
CA LEU A 61 -6.95 -23.21 0.87
C LEU A 61 -7.57 -21.83 0.57
N LEU A 62 -8.33 -21.26 1.51
CA LEU A 62 -8.96 -19.95 1.35
C LEU A 62 -8.03 -18.77 1.67
N LEU A 63 -7.17 -18.91 2.69
CA LEU A 63 -6.35 -17.83 3.25
C LEU A 63 -4.85 -18.13 3.17
N GLY A 64 -4.46 -19.39 3.10
CA GLY A 64 -3.07 -19.84 3.09
C GLY A 64 -2.43 -19.91 1.71
N GLU A 65 -3.16 -19.70 0.61
CA GLU A 65 -2.65 -19.60 -0.76
C GLU A 65 -2.80 -18.16 -1.29
N THR A 66 -1.79 -17.61 -1.99
CA THR A 66 -1.80 -16.24 -2.54
C THR A 66 -1.59 -16.26 -4.05
N SER A 67 -2.50 -16.89 -4.79
CA SER A 67 -2.41 -16.94 -6.25
C SER A 67 -3.36 -15.93 -6.88
N ILE A 68 -2.83 -15.03 -7.71
CA ILE A 68 -3.62 -14.20 -8.65
C ILE A 68 -4.04 -14.96 -9.92
N GLY A 69 -3.70 -16.25 -10.01
CA GLY A 69 -3.86 -17.05 -11.22
C GLY A 69 -2.67 -16.87 -12.18
N ARG A 70 -2.16 -17.99 -12.72
CA ARG A 70 -0.95 -18.01 -13.56
C ARG A 70 -1.08 -17.15 -14.83
N ALA A 71 -2.26 -17.12 -15.44
CA ALA A 71 -2.50 -16.35 -16.65
C ALA A 71 -2.45 -14.83 -16.38
N ARG A 72 -3.15 -14.36 -15.34
CA ARG A 72 -3.11 -12.95 -14.91
C ARG A 72 -1.70 -12.53 -14.50
N ALA A 73 -1.00 -13.35 -13.70
CA ALA A 73 0.39 -13.11 -13.32
C ALA A 73 1.31 -12.94 -14.54
N ARG A 74 1.18 -13.81 -15.56
CA ARG A 74 1.98 -13.71 -16.80
C ARG A 74 1.69 -12.44 -17.57
N ARG A 75 0.41 -12.07 -17.76
CA ARG A 75 0.03 -10.83 -18.45
C ARG A 75 0.61 -9.61 -17.74
N LEU A 76 0.44 -9.56 -16.43
CA LEU A 76 0.96 -8.47 -15.60
C LEU A 76 2.49 -8.39 -15.67
N GLN A 77 3.22 -9.50 -15.55
CA GLN A 77 4.67 -9.54 -15.71
C GLN A 77 5.15 -9.10 -17.10
N GLN A 78 4.44 -9.48 -18.16
CA GLN A 78 4.74 -9.07 -19.53
C GLN A 78 4.58 -7.55 -19.69
N THR A 79 3.46 -7.01 -19.20
CA THR A 79 3.20 -5.56 -19.24
C THR A 79 4.20 -4.77 -18.42
N VAL A 80 4.52 -5.20 -17.19
CA VAL A 80 5.54 -4.53 -16.37
C VAL A 80 6.88 -4.50 -17.11
N ARG A 81 7.32 -5.64 -17.66
CA ARG A 81 8.57 -5.71 -18.43
C ARG A 81 8.58 -4.80 -19.66
N SER A 82 7.49 -4.74 -20.41
CA SER A 82 7.41 -3.88 -21.59
C SER A 82 7.49 -2.40 -21.20
N LEU A 83 6.78 -1.99 -20.14
CA LEU A 83 6.80 -0.61 -19.63
C LEU A 83 8.17 -0.24 -19.03
N SER A 84 8.87 -1.17 -18.38
CA SER A 84 10.23 -0.97 -17.86
C SER A 84 11.25 -0.76 -18.97
N ALA A 85 11.21 -1.58 -20.02
CA ALA A 85 12.16 -1.49 -21.14
C ALA A 85 12.10 -0.14 -21.87
N LEU A 86 10.91 0.46 -21.94
CA LEU A 86 10.72 1.82 -22.49
C LEU A 86 11.41 2.89 -21.63
N GLY A 87 11.47 2.70 -20.31
CA GLY A 87 12.12 3.62 -19.39
C GLY A 87 13.64 3.66 -19.48
N ASP A 88 14.27 2.51 -19.68
CA ASP A 88 15.72 2.41 -19.77
C ASP A 88 16.28 3.13 -21.02
N ALA A 89 15.53 3.11 -22.13
CA ALA A 89 15.94 3.73 -23.38
C ALA A 89 16.10 5.27 -23.30
N GLN A 90 15.43 5.93 -22.34
CA GLN A 90 15.48 7.38 -22.16
C GLN A 90 16.49 7.84 -21.10
N ALA A 91 17.03 6.93 -20.29
CA ALA A 91 17.81 7.24 -19.09
C ALA A 91 19.33 7.39 -19.34
N SER A 92 19.75 7.81 -20.53
CA SER A 92 21.17 7.88 -20.92
C SER A 92 21.96 9.03 -20.27
N GLY A 93 21.46 9.64 -19.20
CA GLY A 93 22.17 10.67 -18.42
C GLY A 93 22.66 10.10 -17.08
N VAL A 94 23.92 10.35 -16.72
CA VAL A 94 24.45 10.01 -15.39
C VAL A 94 23.74 10.88 -14.35
N THR A 95 22.72 10.33 -13.68
CA THR A 95 22.04 11.02 -12.58
C THR A 95 22.98 11.09 -11.38
N GLN A 96 23.33 12.30 -10.94
CA GLN A 96 24.11 12.49 -9.71
C GLN A 96 23.20 12.33 -8.48
N VAL A 97 22.77 11.10 -8.21
CA VAL A 97 22.35 10.72 -6.85
C VAL A 97 23.61 10.75 -5.98
N ALA A 98 23.58 11.45 -4.86
CA ALA A 98 24.74 11.60 -3.98
C ALA A 98 24.55 10.87 -2.64
N GLY A 99 25.67 10.56 -1.99
CA GLY A 99 25.69 10.06 -0.61
C GLY A 99 24.89 8.77 -0.42
N GLN A 100 24.10 8.72 0.66
CA GLN A 100 23.34 7.54 1.06
C GLN A 100 22.15 7.23 0.15
N ALA A 101 21.70 8.19 -0.67
CA ALA A 101 20.62 7.97 -1.60
C ALA A 101 21.00 6.97 -2.71
N VAL A 102 22.29 6.84 -3.06
CA VAL A 102 22.75 5.99 -4.18
C VAL A 102 22.29 4.54 -4.03
N SER A 103 22.52 3.93 -2.86
CA SER A 103 22.14 2.54 -2.62
C SER A 103 20.62 2.36 -2.54
N LEU A 104 19.89 3.35 -2.02
CA LEU A 104 18.43 3.31 -1.96
C LEU A 104 17.80 3.38 -3.35
N PHE A 105 18.29 4.28 -4.21
CA PHE A 105 17.85 4.36 -5.60
C PHE A 105 18.23 3.12 -6.41
N ALA A 106 19.42 2.54 -6.20
CA ALA A 106 19.80 1.28 -6.82
C ALA A 106 18.90 0.12 -6.38
N LEU A 107 18.51 0.09 -5.10
CA LEU A 107 17.55 -0.90 -4.59
C LEU A 107 16.17 -0.69 -5.20
N ALA A 108 15.66 0.54 -5.27
CA ALA A 108 14.39 0.86 -5.91
C ALA A 108 14.40 0.47 -7.41
N GLN A 109 15.49 0.76 -8.13
CA GLN A 109 15.69 0.34 -9.52
C GLN A 109 15.62 -1.17 -9.69
N SER A 110 16.11 -1.95 -8.72
CA SER A 110 16.04 -3.42 -8.76
C SER A 110 14.60 -3.99 -8.73
N ILE A 111 13.60 -3.18 -8.35
CA ILE A 111 12.21 -3.64 -8.16
C ILE A 111 11.48 -3.70 -9.50
N ASN A 112 11.53 -2.62 -10.28
CA ASN A 112 10.82 -2.49 -11.55
C ASN A 112 11.70 -2.01 -12.72
N GLY A 113 13.01 -1.85 -12.54
CA GLY A 113 13.95 -1.43 -13.58
C GLY A 113 14.00 0.08 -13.82
N PHE A 114 13.09 0.88 -13.25
CA PHE A 114 13.11 2.32 -13.47
C PHE A 114 14.38 2.98 -12.94
N THR A 115 14.83 4.05 -13.61
CA THR A 115 16.03 4.80 -13.26
C THR A 115 15.72 6.10 -12.52
N PRO A 116 16.63 6.62 -11.67
CA PRO A 116 16.42 7.88 -10.97
C PRO A 116 16.27 9.03 -11.94
N GLN A 117 15.19 9.79 -11.82
CA GLN A 117 14.87 10.93 -12.69
C GLN A 117 15.28 12.24 -12.01
N PRO A 118 16.19 13.06 -12.58
CA PRO A 118 16.43 14.42 -12.11
C PRO A 118 15.40 15.41 -12.67
N GLY A 119 15.45 16.66 -12.20
CA GLY A 119 14.71 17.75 -12.83
C GLY A 119 13.21 17.73 -12.58
N ASN A 120 12.76 17.14 -11.47
CA ASN A 120 11.34 17.12 -11.09
C ASN A 120 10.97 18.29 -10.17
N ARG A 121 9.72 18.72 -10.23
CA ARG A 121 9.12 19.59 -9.21
C ARG A 121 8.09 18.78 -8.45
N ILE A 122 8.42 18.43 -7.22
CA ILE A 122 7.52 17.70 -6.32
C ILE A 122 7.13 18.64 -5.18
N VAL A 123 5.83 18.72 -4.91
CA VAL A 123 5.27 19.57 -3.86
C VAL A 123 4.39 18.72 -2.97
N LEU A 124 4.64 18.77 -1.65
CA LEU A 124 3.70 18.27 -0.66
C LEU A 124 2.53 19.24 -0.54
N LEU A 125 1.32 18.77 -0.82
CA LEU A 125 0.13 19.61 -0.82
C LEU A 125 -0.36 19.90 0.61
N GLY A 126 -0.94 21.09 0.77
CA GLY A 126 -1.34 21.66 2.05
C GLY A 126 -0.59 22.96 2.38
N ALA A 127 -0.75 23.44 3.60
CA ALA A 127 -0.10 24.65 4.08
C ALA A 127 1.41 24.44 4.24
N ALA A 128 2.19 25.47 3.89
CA ALA A 128 3.63 25.52 4.18
C ALA A 128 3.93 25.57 5.68
N GLN A 129 2.96 25.97 6.50
CA GLN A 129 3.01 25.86 7.95
C GLN A 129 1.77 25.09 8.41
N PRO A 130 1.87 23.77 8.56
CA PRO A 130 0.74 22.94 8.92
C PRO A 130 0.25 23.27 10.33
N ARG A 131 -1.07 23.37 10.46
CA ARG A 131 -1.75 23.70 11.71
C ARG A 131 -2.18 22.44 12.43
N ALA A 132 -1.61 22.18 13.60
CA ALA A 132 -1.92 20.99 14.38
C ALA A 132 -3.38 20.99 14.91
N ASP A 133 -3.99 22.16 15.09
CA ASP A 133 -5.38 22.34 15.52
C ASP A 133 -6.40 22.18 14.38
N ALA A 134 -5.94 22.10 13.12
CA ALA A 134 -6.79 21.98 11.93
C ALA A 134 -6.35 20.82 11.01
N PRO A 135 -6.38 19.57 11.49
CA PRO A 135 -5.73 18.44 10.83
C PRO A 135 -6.34 18.02 9.48
N THR A 136 -7.49 18.58 9.08
CA THR A 136 -8.14 18.29 7.79
C THR A 136 -7.82 19.31 6.70
N GLU A 137 -7.27 20.48 7.03
CA GLU A 137 -7.07 21.57 6.07
C GLU A 137 -6.13 21.16 4.92
N ASP A 138 -5.03 20.48 5.24
CA ASP A 138 -4.06 20.03 4.24
C ASP A 138 -4.66 18.99 3.29
N CYS A 139 -5.46 18.05 3.81
CA CYS A 139 -6.14 17.05 3.01
C CYS A 139 -7.15 17.69 2.05
N ARG A 140 -7.87 18.72 2.52
CA ARG A 140 -8.82 19.48 1.69
C ARG A 140 -8.09 20.25 0.60
N ALA A 141 -7.05 20.99 0.96
CA ALA A 141 -6.25 21.78 0.01
C ALA A 141 -5.65 20.89 -1.09
N ALA A 142 -5.20 19.68 -0.74
CA ALA A 142 -4.73 18.70 -1.71
C ALA A 142 -5.79 18.30 -2.73
N ILE A 143 -7.03 18.05 -2.28
CA ILE A 143 -8.15 17.73 -3.18
C ILE A 143 -8.56 18.93 -4.02
N GLU A 144 -8.58 20.14 -3.47
CA GLU A 144 -8.87 21.34 -4.25
C GLU A 144 -7.87 21.52 -5.40
N GLN A 145 -6.58 21.31 -5.13
CA GLN A 145 -5.55 21.38 -6.16
C GLN A 145 -5.75 20.29 -7.23
N LEU A 146 -6.08 19.07 -6.82
CA LEU A 146 -6.39 17.97 -7.76
C LEU A 146 -7.59 18.30 -8.65
N LEU A 147 -8.67 18.85 -8.08
CA LEU A 147 -9.86 19.23 -8.83
C LEU A 147 -9.54 20.31 -9.88
N GLN A 148 -8.77 21.34 -9.49
CA GLN A 148 -8.34 22.39 -10.41
C GLN A 148 -7.54 21.84 -11.59
N ASP A 149 -6.62 20.90 -11.34
CA ASP A 149 -5.84 20.29 -12.43
C ASP A 149 -6.71 19.41 -13.34
N ILE A 150 -7.71 18.68 -12.80
CA ILE A 150 -8.68 17.90 -13.62
C ILE A 150 -9.57 18.83 -14.46
N GLU A 151 -9.98 19.96 -13.92
CA GLU A 151 -10.75 20.97 -14.63
C GLU A 151 -9.97 21.56 -15.80
N GLN A 152 -8.64 21.70 -15.66
CA GLN A 152 -7.75 22.23 -16.69
C GLN A 152 -7.25 21.17 -17.69
N ALA A 153 -7.49 19.88 -17.43
CA ALA A 153 -7.05 18.79 -18.28
C ALA A 153 -7.54 18.92 -19.74
N GLN A 154 -6.64 18.65 -20.69
CA GLN A 154 -6.86 18.79 -22.13
C GLN A 154 -6.79 17.46 -22.90
N GLU A 155 -5.98 16.50 -22.44
CA GLU A 155 -5.66 15.28 -23.19
C GLU A 155 -6.15 14.02 -22.48
N SER A 156 -5.76 13.84 -21.21
CA SER A 156 -6.09 12.62 -20.46
C SER A 156 -6.16 12.82 -18.95
N VAL A 157 -7.01 12.03 -18.30
CA VAL A 157 -7.09 11.91 -16.84
C VAL A 157 -7.15 10.44 -16.46
N HIS A 158 -6.13 9.94 -15.78
CA HIS A 158 -6.02 8.57 -15.33
C HIS A 158 -6.02 8.52 -13.81
N ILE A 159 -6.94 7.78 -13.20
CA ILE A 159 -7.11 7.73 -11.74
C ILE A 159 -7.14 6.29 -11.26
N ALA A 160 -6.31 5.96 -10.27
CA ALA A 160 -6.37 4.75 -9.47
C ALA A 160 -6.52 5.11 -8.00
N PHE A 161 -7.58 4.64 -7.35
CA PHE A 161 -7.76 4.77 -5.90
C PHE A 161 -8.15 3.44 -5.26
N TYR A 162 -7.55 3.14 -4.11
CA TYR A 162 -7.98 2.05 -3.26
C TYR A 162 -9.40 2.28 -2.73
N ILE A 163 -9.59 3.38 -1.99
CA ILE A 163 -10.89 3.82 -1.49
C ILE A 163 -11.30 5.09 -2.22
N TRP A 164 -12.44 5.02 -2.88
CA TRP A 164 -13.23 6.12 -3.37
C TRP A 164 -14.60 6.02 -2.71
N LEU A 165 -15.02 7.04 -1.97
CA LEU A 165 -16.33 7.11 -1.34
C LEU A 165 -17.26 8.04 -2.13
N ASP A 166 -18.56 7.74 -2.13
CA ASP A 166 -19.57 8.67 -2.67
C ASP A 166 -19.95 9.69 -1.58
N ASP A 167 -19.00 10.55 -1.21
CA ASP A 167 -19.15 11.63 -0.25
C ASP A 167 -18.87 13.00 -0.89
N GLY A 168 -18.66 14.06 -0.10
CA GLY A 168 -18.48 15.42 -0.62
C GLY A 168 -17.30 15.52 -1.59
N VAL A 169 -16.13 15.08 -1.16
CA VAL A 169 -14.91 15.00 -1.96
C VAL A 169 -15.07 14.03 -3.12
N GLY A 170 -15.46 12.79 -2.86
CA GLY A 170 -15.48 11.76 -3.90
C GLY A 170 -16.52 12.03 -4.99
N GLY A 171 -17.64 12.67 -4.64
CA GLY A 171 -18.63 13.16 -5.59
C GLY A 171 -18.09 14.28 -6.48
N ARG A 172 -17.42 15.28 -5.90
CA ARG A 172 -16.82 16.38 -6.67
C ARG A 172 -15.74 15.90 -7.64
N VAL A 173 -14.90 14.96 -7.22
CA VAL A 173 -13.89 14.35 -8.11
C VAL A 173 -14.58 13.60 -9.25
N ALA A 174 -15.64 12.82 -8.97
CA ALA A 174 -16.39 12.13 -10.01
C ALA A 174 -17.05 13.11 -11.00
N ASP A 175 -17.61 14.21 -10.51
CA ASP A 175 -18.24 15.24 -11.34
C ASP A 175 -17.21 15.96 -12.23
N ALA A 176 -16.03 16.28 -11.70
CA ALA A 176 -14.93 16.91 -12.44
C ALA A 176 -14.40 15.99 -13.56
N VAL A 177 -14.20 14.70 -13.27
CA VAL A 177 -13.75 13.71 -14.27
C VAL A 177 -14.82 13.48 -15.34
N ALA A 178 -16.09 13.40 -14.95
CA ALA A 178 -17.20 13.31 -15.90
C ALA A 178 -17.29 14.56 -16.79
N ALA A 179 -17.03 15.75 -16.24
CA ALA A 179 -16.97 16.98 -17.02
C ALA A 179 -15.79 16.97 -18.00
N ALA A 180 -14.60 16.52 -17.59
CA ALA A 180 -13.45 16.37 -18.47
C ALA A 180 -13.74 15.41 -19.63
N ALA A 181 -14.32 14.25 -19.35
CA ALA A 181 -14.70 13.29 -20.39
C ALA A 181 -15.70 13.89 -21.41
N ARG A 182 -16.69 14.66 -20.94
CA ARG A 182 -17.63 15.37 -21.82
C ARG A 182 -16.96 16.45 -22.69
N ARG A 183 -15.83 17.01 -22.27
CA ARG A 183 -15.02 17.93 -23.10
C ARG A 183 -14.17 17.21 -24.15
N GLY A 184 -14.13 15.87 -24.13
CA GLY A 184 -13.33 15.05 -25.03
C GLY A 184 -12.01 14.55 -24.45
N VAL A 185 -11.74 14.82 -23.16
CA VAL A 185 -10.52 14.34 -22.47
C VAL A 185 -10.60 12.82 -22.26
N ALA A 186 -9.52 12.10 -22.58
CA ALA A 186 -9.48 10.64 -22.42
C ALA A 186 -9.39 10.25 -20.93
N CYS A 187 -10.52 9.90 -20.33
CA CYS A 187 -10.61 9.59 -18.91
C CYS A 187 -10.64 8.07 -18.63
N ARG A 188 -9.73 7.60 -17.76
CA ARG A 188 -9.66 6.20 -17.29
C ARG A 188 -9.65 6.17 -15.76
N VAL A 189 -10.60 5.48 -15.16
CA VAL A 189 -10.73 5.36 -13.70
C VAL A 189 -10.69 3.89 -13.32
N MET A 190 -9.76 3.53 -12.44
CA MET A 190 -9.70 2.23 -11.80
C MET A 190 -9.88 2.36 -10.28
N VAL A 191 -10.64 1.44 -9.69
CA VAL A 191 -10.85 1.38 -8.25
C VAL A 191 -10.77 -0.06 -7.76
N ASP A 192 -10.30 -0.27 -6.53
CA ASP A 192 -10.35 -1.59 -5.90
C ASP A 192 -11.80 -2.05 -5.72
N ALA A 193 -12.11 -3.25 -6.19
CA ALA A 193 -13.48 -3.77 -6.20
C ALA A 193 -14.08 -3.93 -4.79
N LEU A 194 -13.25 -4.15 -3.76
CA LEU A 194 -13.75 -4.26 -2.38
C LEU A 194 -13.70 -2.92 -1.64
N GLY A 195 -12.55 -2.25 -1.67
CA GLY A 195 -12.30 -0.97 -0.97
C GLY A 195 -13.26 0.13 -1.44
N SER A 196 -13.59 0.14 -2.73
CA SER A 196 -14.51 1.10 -3.35
C SER A 196 -15.85 0.47 -3.76
N ARG A 197 -16.23 -0.67 -3.16
CA ARG A 197 -17.45 -1.41 -3.55
C ARG A 197 -18.71 -0.54 -3.51
N ALA A 198 -18.88 0.25 -2.45
CA ALA A 198 -20.03 1.13 -2.29
C ALA A 198 -20.12 2.18 -3.40
N PHE A 199 -19.00 2.84 -3.71
CA PHE A 199 -18.91 3.82 -4.80
C PHE A 199 -19.10 3.17 -6.18
N SER A 200 -18.42 2.05 -6.45
CA SER A 200 -18.50 1.40 -7.75
C SER A 200 -19.89 0.81 -8.04
N SER A 201 -20.73 0.62 -7.03
CA SER A 201 -22.15 0.21 -7.15
C SER A 201 -23.13 1.39 -7.04
N SER A 202 -22.64 2.62 -6.91
CA SER A 202 -23.47 3.82 -6.77
C SER A 202 -23.95 4.36 -8.12
N PRO A 203 -24.99 5.21 -8.15
CA PRO A 203 -25.39 5.94 -9.35
C PRO A 203 -24.25 6.78 -9.99
N ARG A 204 -23.28 7.25 -9.21
CA ARG A 204 -22.15 8.03 -9.72
C ARG A 204 -21.22 7.20 -10.61
N TRP A 205 -21.06 5.91 -10.33
CA TRP A 205 -20.31 5.02 -11.21
C TRP A 205 -20.95 4.96 -12.61
N THR A 206 -22.28 4.84 -12.65
CA THR A 206 -23.04 4.88 -13.91
C THR A 206 -22.95 6.24 -14.60
N GLN A 207 -22.98 7.34 -13.84
CA GLN A 207 -22.80 8.69 -14.37
C GLN A 207 -21.43 8.87 -15.05
N LEU A 208 -20.34 8.39 -14.44
CA LEU A 208 -19.01 8.39 -15.05
C LEU A 208 -19.00 7.61 -16.37
N GLN A 209 -19.62 6.43 -16.38
CA GLN A 209 -19.72 5.60 -17.58
C GLN A 209 -20.47 6.32 -18.71
N GLN A 210 -21.61 6.94 -18.40
CA GLN A 210 -22.42 7.69 -19.34
C GLN A 210 -21.72 8.94 -19.86
N ALA A 211 -20.83 9.54 -19.07
CA ALA A 211 -20.00 10.66 -19.49
C ALA A 211 -18.85 10.26 -20.43
N GLY A 212 -18.64 8.96 -20.69
CA GLY A 212 -17.59 8.44 -21.56
C GLY A 212 -16.30 8.06 -20.84
N VAL A 213 -16.29 8.04 -19.49
CA VAL A 213 -15.14 7.58 -18.71
C VAL A 213 -15.00 6.07 -18.83
N LYS A 214 -13.80 5.58 -19.16
CA LYS A 214 -13.50 4.14 -19.10
C LYS A 214 -13.30 3.74 -17.65
N LEU A 215 -14.03 2.71 -17.21
CA LEU A 215 -14.08 2.33 -15.81
C LEU A 215 -13.61 0.89 -15.60
N LEU A 216 -12.82 0.66 -14.55
CA LEU A 216 -12.30 -0.65 -14.16
C LEU A 216 -12.47 -0.87 -12.65
N ARG A 217 -13.07 -2.01 -12.29
CA ARG A 217 -12.99 -2.55 -10.92
C ARG A 217 -11.84 -3.56 -10.88
N THR A 218 -10.76 -3.24 -10.18
CA THR A 218 -9.59 -4.12 -10.08
C THR A 218 -9.84 -5.22 -9.06
N LEU A 219 -9.24 -6.40 -9.30
CA LEU A 219 -9.34 -7.57 -8.42
C LEU A 219 -10.80 -7.96 -8.10
N ASP A 220 -11.72 -7.75 -9.04
CA ASP A 220 -13.14 -8.13 -8.93
C ASP A 220 -13.34 -9.64 -9.14
N ASP A 221 -12.66 -10.43 -8.31
CA ASP A 221 -12.67 -11.89 -8.39
C ASP A 221 -13.98 -12.48 -7.83
N LEU A 222 -14.71 -11.71 -7.01
CA LEU A 222 -15.99 -12.11 -6.43
C LEU A 222 -17.13 -12.17 -7.46
N THR A 223 -17.14 -11.28 -8.47
CA THR A 223 -18.13 -11.34 -9.56
C THR A 223 -17.73 -12.37 -10.63
N ARG A 224 -16.43 -12.69 -10.75
CA ARG A 224 -15.89 -13.71 -11.65
C ARG A 224 -15.87 -15.11 -11.01
N LEU A 225 -17.01 -15.53 -10.46
CA LEU A 225 -17.28 -16.89 -9.94
C LEU A 225 -17.04 -18.04 -10.94
N GLN A 226 -16.62 -17.75 -12.17
CA GLN A 226 -16.34 -18.72 -13.23
C GLN A 226 -14.88 -19.20 -13.25
N HIS A 227 -13.98 -18.64 -12.43
CA HIS A 227 -12.57 -19.04 -12.40
C HIS A 227 -12.06 -19.40 -11.00
N MET A 228 -12.56 -20.55 -10.50
CA MET A 228 -11.89 -21.46 -9.56
C MET A 228 -11.77 -21.00 -8.10
N ALA A 229 -12.06 -21.94 -7.19
CA ALA A 229 -12.21 -21.82 -5.74
C ALA A 229 -10.93 -21.46 -4.95
N PHE A 230 -9.97 -20.73 -5.53
CA PHE A 230 -8.62 -20.55 -4.99
C PHE A 230 -7.99 -19.16 -5.27
N SER A 231 -8.75 -18.14 -5.69
CA SER A 231 -8.25 -16.75 -5.67
C SER A 231 -8.43 -16.18 -4.26
N ARG A 232 -7.35 -15.69 -3.66
CA ARG A 232 -7.43 -15.08 -2.32
C ARG A 232 -8.27 -13.82 -2.44
N MET A 233 -9.41 -13.78 -1.75
CA MET A 233 -10.28 -12.59 -1.66
C MET A 233 -9.57 -11.37 -1.04
N ASP A 234 -8.29 -11.47 -0.70
CA ASP A 234 -7.58 -10.61 0.23
C ASP A 234 -6.51 -9.72 -0.41
N LEU A 235 -6.24 -9.89 -1.71
CA LEU A 235 -5.40 -8.96 -2.45
C LEU A 235 -6.16 -7.65 -2.70
N ARG A 236 -5.47 -6.53 -2.59
CA ARG A 236 -6.03 -5.20 -2.88
C ARG A 236 -5.14 -4.41 -3.80
N ASP A 237 -5.79 -3.62 -4.65
CA ASP A 237 -5.13 -2.54 -5.35
C ASP A 237 -5.10 -1.34 -4.41
N HIS A 238 -4.02 -1.22 -3.65
CA HIS A 238 -3.88 -0.19 -2.64
C HIS A 238 -3.30 1.11 -3.21
N ARG A 239 -3.07 1.18 -4.53
CA ARG A 239 -2.45 2.32 -5.20
C ARG A 239 -3.35 3.55 -5.20
N LYS A 240 -2.70 4.71 -5.17
CA LYS A 240 -3.28 6.05 -5.21
C LYS A 240 -2.47 6.85 -6.21
N ILE A 241 -2.97 6.88 -7.44
CA ILE A 241 -2.29 7.47 -8.59
C ILE A 241 -3.31 8.33 -9.33
N VAL A 242 -2.97 9.59 -9.59
CA VAL A 242 -3.66 10.37 -10.63
C VAL A 242 -2.62 10.86 -11.61
N VAL A 243 -2.88 10.74 -12.91
CA VAL A 243 -2.03 11.32 -13.96
C VAL A 243 -2.91 12.14 -14.89
N ILE A 244 -2.49 13.39 -15.13
CA ILE A 244 -3.21 14.37 -15.93
C ILE A 244 -2.29 14.85 -17.05
N ASP A 245 -2.76 14.69 -18.28
CA ASP A 245 -2.10 15.11 -19.52
C ASP A 245 -0.65 14.59 -19.66
N ASN A 246 -0.35 13.45 -19.01
CA ASN A 246 0.99 12.89 -18.88
C ASN A 246 2.05 13.92 -18.41
N ARG A 247 1.61 14.99 -17.74
CA ARG A 247 2.44 16.14 -17.34
C ARG A 247 2.42 16.36 -15.83
N ILE A 248 1.29 16.10 -15.19
CA ILE A 248 1.11 16.21 -13.75
C ILE A 248 0.74 14.83 -13.22
N ALA A 249 1.37 14.43 -12.12
CA ALA A 249 0.98 13.24 -11.39
C ALA A 249 0.72 13.54 -9.91
N TYR A 250 -0.16 12.77 -9.31
CA TYR A 250 -0.42 12.75 -7.89
C TYR A 250 -0.16 11.36 -7.34
N CYS A 251 0.54 11.30 -6.21
CA CYS A 251 0.75 10.06 -5.47
C CYS A 251 0.90 10.34 -3.98
N GLY A 252 0.56 9.36 -3.16
CA GLY A 252 0.69 9.45 -1.71
C GLY A 252 -0.21 8.48 -1.00
N SER A 253 -0.67 8.90 0.18
CA SER A 253 -1.46 8.09 1.11
C SER A 253 -2.95 8.40 1.06
N GLN A 254 -3.32 9.57 0.51
CA GLN A 254 -4.68 10.07 0.49
C GLN A 254 -5.60 9.28 -0.45
N ASN A 255 -6.71 8.80 0.12
CA ASN A 255 -7.82 8.22 -0.62
C ASN A 255 -8.80 9.31 -1.11
N CYS A 256 -9.71 8.95 -2.02
CA CYS A 256 -10.74 9.85 -2.51
C CYS A 256 -11.96 9.83 -1.59
N ALA A 257 -11.86 10.55 -0.47
CA ALA A 257 -12.87 10.61 0.58
C ALA A 257 -12.80 11.92 1.37
N ASP A 258 -13.90 12.30 2.00
CA ASP A 258 -13.96 13.42 2.94
C ASP A 258 -13.04 13.13 4.14
N PRO A 259 -12.19 14.10 4.57
CA PRO A 259 -11.35 13.92 5.75
C PRO A 259 -12.18 13.84 7.05
N GLU A 260 -13.44 14.30 7.06
CA GLU A 260 -14.38 14.05 8.17
C GLU A 260 -14.71 12.58 8.36
N PHE A 261 -14.46 11.76 7.34
CA PHE A 261 -14.57 10.30 7.38
C PHE A 261 -15.84 9.79 8.08
N ARG A 262 -16.98 10.39 7.70
CA ARG A 262 -18.29 10.19 8.35
C ARG A 262 -18.77 8.74 8.34
N VAL A 263 -18.23 7.90 7.46
CA VAL A 263 -18.49 6.45 7.43
C VAL A 263 -17.92 5.72 8.65
N LYS A 264 -16.89 6.27 9.31
CA LYS A 264 -16.36 5.78 10.58
C LYS A 264 -16.00 6.95 11.52
N PRO A 265 -17.00 7.67 12.06
CA PRO A 265 -16.81 8.95 12.75
C PRO A 265 -16.00 8.80 14.05
N ARG A 266 -15.95 7.59 14.64
CA ARG A 266 -15.11 7.28 15.81
C ARG A 266 -13.60 7.50 15.56
N TYR A 267 -13.16 7.33 14.32
CA TYR A 267 -11.76 7.44 13.92
C TYR A 267 -11.47 8.71 13.11
N ALA A 268 -12.49 9.55 12.89
CA ALA A 268 -12.33 10.81 12.21
C ALA A 268 -11.50 11.82 13.05
N PRO A 269 -10.83 12.79 12.41
CA PRO A 269 -10.66 12.89 10.96
C PRO A 269 -9.66 11.87 10.40
N TRP A 270 -9.75 11.63 9.10
CA TRP A 270 -8.79 10.82 8.34
C TRP A 270 -7.74 11.73 7.72
N ILE A 271 -6.49 11.52 8.11
CA ILE A 271 -5.40 12.46 7.84
C ILE A 271 -4.36 11.78 6.97
N ASP A 272 -4.12 12.34 5.80
CA ASP A 272 -3.27 11.77 4.77
C ASP A 272 -2.31 12.82 4.17
N LEU A 273 -1.46 12.35 3.27
CA LEU A 273 -0.53 13.14 2.48
C LEU A 273 -0.76 12.89 0.99
N LEU A 274 -0.65 13.94 0.18
CA LEU A 274 -0.67 13.87 -1.27
C LEU A 274 0.41 14.76 -1.84
N LEU A 275 1.20 14.21 -2.76
CA LEU A 275 2.19 14.94 -3.54
C LEU A 275 1.60 15.32 -4.88
N ARG A 276 1.95 16.51 -5.37
CA ARG A 276 1.80 16.91 -6.78
C ARG A 276 3.18 16.93 -7.42
N CYS A 277 3.31 16.22 -8.53
CA CYS A 277 4.57 15.97 -9.23
C CYS A 277 4.49 16.49 -10.66
N GLU A 278 5.50 17.25 -11.08
CA GLU A 278 5.76 17.62 -12.47
C GLU A 278 7.20 17.23 -12.85
N GLY A 279 7.44 16.95 -14.13
CA GLY A 279 8.74 16.57 -14.66
C GLY A 279 8.84 15.07 -15.01
N PRO A 280 10.06 14.56 -15.27
CA PRO A 280 10.24 13.23 -15.87
C PRO A 280 9.69 12.05 -15.07
N VAL A 281 9.56 12.18 -13.73
CA VAL A 281 8.98 11.14 -12.87
C VAL A 281 7.50 10.86 -13.17
N VAL A 282 6.80 11.78 -13.82
CA VAL A 282 5.39 11.61 -14.22
C VAL A 282 5.22 10.44 -15.18
N ALA A 283 6.16 10.24 -16.12
CA ALA A 283 6.13 9.10 -17.03
C ALA A 283 6.24 7.76 -16.26
N GLN A 284 7.05 7.71 -15.19
CA GLN A 284 7.13 6.53 -14.34
C GLN A 284 5.82 6.26 -13.62
N ILE A 285 5.19 7.29 -13.04
CA ILE A 285 3.90 7.17 -12.36
C ILE A 285 2.78 6.74 -13.32
N GLN A 286 2.79 7.27 -14.56
CA GLN A 286 1.90 6.83 -15.63
C GLN A 286 2.09 5.35 -15.96
N ARG A 287 3.33 4.87 -16.06
CA ARG A 287 3.61 3.45 -16.27
C ARG A 287 3.10 2.58 -15.11
N LEU A 288 3.16 3.06 -13.86
CA LEU A 288 2.55 2.36 -12.73
C LEU A 288 1.01 2.29 -12.83
N PHE A 289 0.35 3.33 -13.35
CA PHE A 289 -1.08 3.25 -13.65
C PHE A 289 -1.35 2.20 -14.76
N LEU A 290 -0.60 2.27 -15.86
CA LEU A 290 -0.76 1.38 -17.00
C LEU A 290 -0.46 -0.09 -16.68
N SER A 291 0.46 -0.36 -15.74
CA SER A 291 0.76 -1.71 -15.25
C SER A 291 -0.48 -2.39 -14.64
N GLY A 292 -1.38 -1.61 -14.03
CA GLY A 292 -2.67 -2.09 -13.54
C GLY A 292 -3.75 -2.18 -14.62
N TRP A 293 -3.77 -1.20 -15.52
CA TRP A 293 -4.86 -1.02 -16.49
C TRP A 293 -4.80 -2.03 -17.65
N ILE A 294 -3.64 -2.14 -18.30
CA ILE A 294 -3.48 -2.91 -19.54
C ILE A 294 -3.76 -4.41 -19.32
N PRO A 295 -3.26 -5.09 -18.27
CA PRO A 295 -3.48 -6.53 -18.11
C PRO A 295 -4.93 -6.93 -17.84
N GLU A 296 -5.73 -6.02 -17.28
CA GLU A 296 -7.14 -6.25 -16.95
C GLU A 296 -8.08 -5.87 -18.10
N THR A 297 -7.74 -4.84 -18.86
CA THR A 297 -8.60 -4.32 -19.96
C THR A 297 -8.20 -4.83 -21.34
N GLY A 298 -6.93 -5.19 -21.53
CA GLY A 298 -6.36 -5.53 -22.84
C GLY A 298 -6.18 -4.34 -23.79
N GLU A 299 -6.37 -3.10 -23.32
CA GLU A 299 -6.23 -1.90 -24.15
C GLU A 299 -4.78 -1.74 -24.64
N GLN A 300 -4.59 -1.76 -25.96
CA GLN A 300 -3.28 -1.69 -26.62
C GLN A 300 -2.91 -0.24 -26.98
N GLY A 301 -1.62 0.05 -27.17
CA GLY A 301 -1.11 1.33 -27.66
C GLY A 301 -1.00 2.45 -26.61
N LEU A 302 -1.36 2.18 -25.36
CA LEU A 302 -1.23 3.15 -24.26
C LEU A 302 0.21 3.33 -23.79
N ASP A 303 1.05 2.33 -24.01
CA ASP A 303 2.48 2.34 -23.75
C ASP A 303 3.20 3.43 -24.55
N VAL A 304 2.83 3.62 -25.82
CA VAL A 304 3.38 4.69 -26.68
C VAL A 304 3.00 6.08 -26.16
N HIS A 305 1.82 6.23 -25.56
CA HIS A 305 1.36 7.51 -25.01
C HIS A 305 2.09 7.92 -23.72
N ALA A 306 2.60 6.96 -22.93
CA ALA A 306 3.36 7.26 -21.72
C ALA A 306 4.67 8.02 -22.02
N ASP A 307 5.21 7.84 -23.23
CA ASP A 307 6.51 8.38 -23.63
C ASP A 307 6.42 9.55 -24.62
N ALA A 308 5.23 9.84 -25.14
CA ALA A 308 5.04 10.83 -26.21
C ALA A 308 5.17 12.29 -25.75
N VAL A 309 5.04 12.58 -24.45
CA VAL A 309 5.06 13.94 -23.93
C VAL A 309 6.45 14.30 -23.42
N GLN A 310 7.07 15.33 -24.03
CA GLN A 310 8.26 15.97 -23.47
C GLN A 310 7.87 16.66 -22.17
N THR A 311 8.22 16.04 -21.04
CA THR A 311 8.03 16.66 -19.73
C THR A 311 9.10 17.73 -19.52
N PRO A 312 8.72 18.93 -19.02
CA PRO A 312 9.69 19.96 -18.73
C PRO A 312 10.64 19.47 -17.63
N GLN A 313 11.95 19.55 -17.89
CA GLN A 313 12.95 19.37 -16.84
C GLN A 313 13.19 20.70 -16.15
N PHE A 314 13.07 20.72 -14.83
CA PHE A 314 13.33 21.92 -14.03
C PHE A 314 14.82 21.98 -13.67
N GLU A 315 15.51 23.08 -13.99
CA GLU A 315 16.96 23.23 -13.76
C GLU A 315 17.39 23.00 -12.30
N ARG A 316 16.53 23.34 -11.34
CA ARG A 316 16.71 23.08 -9.89
C ARG A 316 15.71 22.03 -9.38
N GLY A 317 15.39 21.05 -10.21
CA GLY A 317 14.45 19.99 -9.86
C GLY A 317 15.09 18.86 -9.07
N CYS A 318 14.30 18.23 -8.20
CA CYS A 318 14.73 17.13 -7.36
C CYS A 318 14.95 15.82 -8.14
N VAL A 319 15.73 14.91 -7.55
CA VAL A 319 15.85 13.54 -8.03
C VAL A 319 14.78 12.67 -7.37
N ALA A 320 14.00 11.96 -8.19
CA ALA A 320 12.95 11.07 -7.71
C ALA A 320 12.83 9.80 -8.56
N MET A 321 12.24 8.76 -7.97
CA MET A 321 11.94 7.50 -8.64
C MET A 321 10.64 6.93 -8.09
N ALA A 322 9.70 6.66 -8.99
CA ALA A 322 8.50 5.92 -8.63
C ALA A 322 8.76 4.42 -8.71
N PHE A 323 8.19 3.64 -7.80
CA PHE A 323 8.22 2.19 -7.89
C PHE A 323 6.93 1.57 -7.35
N GLU A 324 6.61 0.38 -7.84
CA GLU A 324 5.49 -0.41 -7.36
C GLU A 324 5.97 -1.67 -6.63
N THR A 325 5.17 -2.14 -5.69
CA THR A 325 5.34 -3.45 -5.06
C THR A 325 4.04 -4.23 -5.13
N GLY A 326 4.13 -5.55 -5.18
CA GLY A 326 2.94 -6.40 -5.19
C GLY A 326 3.25 -7.86 -5.54
N PRO A 327 2.22 -8.65 -5.88
CA PRO A 327 2.34 -10.10 -6.00
C PRO A 327 3.18 -10.57 -7.22
N VAL A 328 3.53 -9.66 -8.14
CA VAL A 328 4.38 -9.94 -9.30
C VAL A 328 5.79 -9.37 -9.18
N THR A 329 6.05 -8.51 -8.19
CA THR A 329 7.40 -8.02 -7.92
C THR A 329 8.22 -9.09 -7.21
N ARG A 330 9.53 -8.90 -7.11
CA ARG A 330 10.37 -9.78 -6.29
C ARG A 330 9.84 -9.81 -4.85
N ALA A 331 9.91 -10.98 -4.21
CA ALA A 331 9.45 -11.14 -2.83
C ALA A 331 10.16 -10.14 -1.90
N ASN A 332 9.43 -9.65 -0.89
CA ASN A 332 9.91 -8.71 0.13
C ASN A 332 10.41 -7.35 -0.39
N ALA A 333 10.12 -6.98 -1.65
CA ALA A 333 10.61 -5.72 -2.22
C ALA A 333 10.33 -4.48 -1.34
N MET A 334 9.11 -4.38 -0.77
CA MET A 334 8.75 -3.26 0.09
C MET A 334 9.43 -3.33 1.47
N ALA A 335 9.53 -4.53 2.05
CA ALA A 335 10.21 -4.73 3.33
C ALA A 335 11.69 -4.38 3.21
N ASP A 336 12.36 -4.85 2.16
CA ASP A 336 13.76 -4.53 1.86
C ASP A 336 13.95 -3.02 1.70
N MET A 337 13.01 -2.32 1.04
CA MET A 337 13.09 -0.88 0.85
C MET A 337 12.98 -0.14 2.19
N PHE A 338 12.02 -0.48 3.05
CA PHE A 338 11.92 0.12 4.39
C PHE A 338 13.18 -0.16 5.21
N VAL A 339 13.64 -1.41 5.24
CA VAL A 339 14.85 -1.83 5.98
C VAL A 339 16.07 -1.07 5.47
N ALA A 340 16.24 -0.92 4.16
CA ALA A 340 17.35 -0.18 3.59
C ALA A 340 17.32 1.30 3.97
N CYS A 341 16.15 1.96 3.92
CA CYS A 341 16.00 3.34 4.39
C CYS A 341 16.39 3.48 5.87
N ILE A 342 15.95 2.56 6.73
CA ILE A 342 16.25 2.56 8.17
C ILE A 342 17.75 2.33 8.44
N TYR A 343 18.41 1.48 7.65
CA TYR A 343 19.86 1.27 7.76
C TYR A 343 20.68 2.42 7.17
N ALA A 344 20.14 3.15 6.19
CA ALA A 344 20.79 4.32 5.61
C ALA A 344 20.84 5.50 6.58
N ALA A 345 19.88 5.61 7.51
CA ALA A 345 19.80 6.70 8.48
C ALA A 345 21.06 6.79 9.37
N ARG A 346 21.62 8.00 9.47
CA ARG A 346 22.83 8.33 10.24
C ARG A 346 22.59 9.21 11.45
N SER A 347 21.57 10.05 11.41
CA SER A 347 21.28 11.08 12.41
C SER A 347 19.81 11.10 12.81
N GLU A 348 18.89 10.99 11.86
CA GLU A 348 17.46 11.08 12.10
C GLU A 348 16.65 10.15 11.19
N LEU A 349 15.62 9.55 11.78
CA LEU A 349 14.61 8.74 11.11
C LEU A 349 13.24 9.09 11.68
N VAL A 350 12.33 9.61 10.85
CA VAL A 350 10.94 9.88 11.27
C VAL A 350 9.97 9.12 10.37
N ILE A 351 9.08 8.35 11.01
CA ILE A 351 8.11 7.48 10.32
C ILE A 351 6.72 7.85 10.79
N SER A 352 5.79 8.04 9.85
CA SER A 352 4.35 8.06 10.13
C SER A 352 3.69 6.89 9.40
N THR A 353 2.88 6.11 10.11
CA THR A 353 2.12 5.02 9.47
C THR A 353 0.86 4.66 10.28
N PRO A 354 -0.30 4.43 9.64
CA PRO A 354 -1.52 4.05 10.35
C PRO A 354 -1.46 2.62 10.89
N TYR A 355 -0.91 1.71 10.10
CA TYR A 355 -0.94 0.28 10.36
C TYR A 355 0.49 -0.20 10.51
N PHE A 356 0.89 -0.39 11.77
CA PHE A 356 2.23 -0.80 12.16
C PHE A 356 2.20 -2.22 12.71
N VAL A 357 2.49 -3.18 11.84
CA VAL A 357 2.63 -4.61 12.15
C VAL A 357 3.88 -5.10 11.42
N PRO A 358 5.07 -4.63 11.84
CA PRO A 358 6.31 -4.90 11.13
C PRO A 358 6.61 -6.40 11.15
N ASP A 359 7.26 -6.89 10.09
CA ASP A 359 7.89 -8.20 10.14
C ASP A 359 9.17 -8.16 11.00
N GLU A 360 9.79 -9.33 11.22
CA GLU A 360 10.97 -9.43 12.06
C GLU A 360 12.13 -8.59 11.52
N ALA A 361 12.34 -8.57 10.20
CA ALA A 361 13.41 -7.79 9.58
C ALA A 361 13.22 -6.29 9.82
N LEU A 362 12.01 -5.78 9.62
CA LEU A 362 11.65 -4.38 9.83
C LEU A 362 11.75 -4.00 11.32
N LEU A 363 11.21 -4.82 12.23
CA LEU A 363 11.31 -4.57 13.67
C LEU A 363 12.78 -4.52 14.14
N ARG A 364 13.61 -5.45 13.65
CA ARG A 364 15.04 -5.48 14.00
C ARG A 364 15.80 -4.28 13.46
N ALA A 365 15.50 -3.83 12.24
CA ALA A 365 16.09 -2.63 11.67
C ALA A 365 15.72 -1.39 12.51
N LEU A 366 14.44 -1.25 12.89
CA LEU A 366 13.95 -0.17 13.74
C LEU A 366 14.62 -0.16 15.11
N CYS A 367 14.79 -1.32 15.75
CA CYS A 367 15.51 -1.41 17.02
C CYS A 367 17.03 -1.17 16.88
N ALA A 368 17.61 -1.40 15.70
CA ALA A 368 19.03 -1.18 15.46
C ALA A 368 19.37 0.30 15.25
N ALA A 369 18.47 1.09 14.66
CA ALA A 369 18.70 2.51 14.38
C ALA A 369 19.06 3.36 15.63
N PRO A 370 18.25 3.39 16.70
CA PRO A 370 18.59 4.16 17.91
C PRO A 370 19.84 3.63 18.62
N ARG A 371 20.12 2.32 18.56
CA ARG A 371 21.37 1.73 19.09
C ARG A 371 22.62 2.18 18.34
N ARG A 372 22.48 2.63 17.08
CA ARG A 372 23.56 3.28 16.31
C ARG A 372 23.64 4.80 16.58
N GLY A 373 22.79 5.36 17.44
CA GLY A 373 22.73 6.78 17.74
C GLY A 373 21.81 7.59 16.83
N VAL A 374 20.99 6.95 15.99
CA VAL A 374 20.02 7.63 15.12
C VAL A 374 18.78 8.02 15.91
N ARG A 375 18.42 9.30 15.92
CA ARG A 375 17.15 9.76 16.52
C ARG A 375 15.98 9.17 15.75
N THR A 376 15.29 8.21 16.34
CA THR A 376 14.26 7.41 15.66
C THR A 376 12.89 7.71 16.27
N ARG A 377 11.98 8.31 15.49
CA ARG A 377 10.64 8.72 15.93
C ARG A 377 9.56 8.03 15.09
N LEU A 378 8.66 7.30 15.75
CA LEU A 378 7.49 6.67 15.14
C LEU A 378 6.22 7.40 15.57
N ILE A 379 5.44 7.87 14.59
CA ILE A 379 4.15 8.54 14.79
C ILE A 379 3.05 7.58 14.37
N LEU A 380 2.28 7.08 15.34
CA LEU A 380 1.25 6.07 15.15
C LEU A 380 -0.11 6.63 15.58
N PRO A 381 -1.23 6.22 14.98
CA PRO A 381 -2.54 6.69 15.44
C PRO A 381 -2.86 6.10 16.83
N LYS A 382 -3.25 6.95 17.78
CA LYS A 382 -3.77 6.50 19.08
C LYS A 382 -4.98 5.60 18.90
N ARG A 383 -5.86 5.96 17.94
CA ARG A 383 -7.07 5.23 17.57
C ARG A 383 -6.92 4.60 16.18
N ASN A 384 -6.80 3.28 16.13
CA ASN A 384 -6.78 2.52 14.89
C ASN A 384 -8.17 1.95 14.58
N ASP A 385 -8.60 2.00 13.32
CA ASP A 385 -9.91 1.48 12.91
C ASP A 385 -9.96 -0.06 12.76
N SER A 386 -8.81 -0.71 12.95
CA SER A 386 -8.62 -2.14 13.17
C SER A 386 -8.06 -2.40 14.57
N TRP A 387 -8.91 -2.95 15.44
CA TRP A 387 -8.50 -3.30 16.81
C TRP A 387 -7.34 -4.31 16.83
N LEU A 388 -7.37 -5.31 15.93
CA LEU A 388 -6.31 -6.31 15.82
C LEU A 388 -4.97 -5.66 15.46
N VAL A 389 -4.95 -4.75 14.49
CA VAL A 389 -3.72 -4.01 14.13
C VAL A 389 -3.24 -3.16 15.31
N GLY A 390 -4.16 -2.49 16.01
CA GLY A 390 -3.81 -1.69 17.19
C GLY A 390 -3.19 -2.51 18.33
N GLN A 391 -3.58 -3.76 18.52
CA GLN A 391 -2.97 -4.65 19.52
C GLN A 391 -1.65 -5.25 19.05
N SER A 392 -1.56 -5.70 17.79
CA SER A 392 -0.29 -6.18 17.20
C SER A 392 0.78 -5.08 17.17
N SER A 393 0.39 -3.83 16.91
CA SER A 393 1.31 -2.70 16.97
C SER A 393 1.90 -2.56 18.37
N ARG A 394 1.03 -2.51 19.38
CA ARG A 394 1.42 -2.33 20.79
C ARG A 394 2.24 -3.48 21.36
N SER A 395 2.13 -4.70 20.83
CA SER A 395 2.98 -5.82 21.27
C SER A 395 4.47 -5.58 21.00
N THR A 396 4.81 -4.70 20.05
CA THR A 396 6.21 -4.37 19.69
C THR A 396 6.79 -3.17 20.44
N TYR A 397 5.95 -2.44 21.20
CA TYR A 397 6.36 -1.16 21.81
C TYR A 397 7.48 -1.33 22.83
N ALA A 398 7.47 -2.42 23.60
CA ALA A 398 8.50 -2.68 24.60
C ALA A 398 9.89 -2.78 23.95
N ASP A 399 10.02 -3.55 22.87
CA ASP A 399 11.30 -3.75 22.16
C ASP A 399 11.82 -2.44 21.56
N LEU A 400 10.93 -1.68 20.93
CA LEU A 400 11.25 -0.38 20.32
C LEU A 400 11.71 0.63 21.38
N LEU A 401 10.94 0.82 22.46
CA LEU A 401 11.26 1.78 23.51
C LEU A 401 12.54 1.39 24.26
N GLN A 402 12.76 0.10 24.54
CA GLN A 402 14.00 -0.39 25.14
C GLN A 402 15.23 -0.20 24.24
N SER A 403 15.04 -0.19 22.92
CA SER A 403 16.12 0.10 21.98
C SER A 403 16.51 1.57 21.91
N GLY A 404 15.67 2.47 22.43
CA GLY A 404 15.84 3.93 22.37
C GLY A 404 15.01 4.62 21.28
N ALA A 405 14.12 3.90 20.58
CA ALA A 405 13.18 4.53 19.66
C ALA A 405 12.09 5.30 20.44
N GLU A 406 11.63 6.41 19.89
CA GLU A 406 10.53 7.19 20.45
C GLU A 406 9.22 6.80 19.73
N ILE A 407 8.18 6.51 20.50
CA ILE A 407 6.84 6.24 19.97
C ILE A 407 5.91 7.36 20.41
N HIS A 408 5.18 7.93 19.46
CA HIS A 408 4.25 9.04 19.65
C HIS A 408 2.88 8.65 19.11
N GLU A 409 1.87 8.61 19.99
CA GLU A 409 0.49 8.28 19.61
C GLU A 409 -0.30 9.55 19.27
N TYR A 410 -0.66 9.70 17.99
CA TYR A 410 -1.41 10.83 17.47
C TYR A 410 -2.90 10.76 17.88
N PRO A 411 -3.45 11.74 18.62
CA PRO A 411 -4.75 11.60 19.28
C PRO A 411 -5.95 12.12 18.47
N LEU A 412 -5.73 13.00 17.49
CA LEU A 412 -6.81 13.79 16.92
C LEU A 412 -7.72 13.00 15.98
N GLY A 413 -7.20 11.94 15.35
CA GLY A 413 -7.93 11.11 14.38
C GLY A 413 -7.11 9.92 13.91
N LEU A 414 -7.50 9.34 12.77
CA LEU A 414 -6.75 8.29 12.11
C LEU A 414 -5.66 8.92 11.25
N LEU A 415 -4.44 9.02 11.80
CA LEU A 415 -3.25 9.38 11.05
C LEU A 415 -2.92 8.26 10.05
N HIS A 416 -3.28 8.48 8.80
CA HIS A 416 -3.17 7.52 7.70
C HIS A 416 -2.05 7.84 6.69
N ALA A 417 -1.36 8.95 6.90
CA ALA A 417 -0.09 9.26 6.27
C ALA A 417 0.90 8.07 6.33
N LYS A 418 1.41 7.64 5.17
CA LYS A 418 2.54 6.69 5.08
C LYS A 418 3.75 7.45 4.57
N SER A 419 4.64 7.80 5.49
CA SER A 419 5.83 8.59 5.19
C SER A 419 7.01 8.14 6.01
N LEU A 420 8.19 8.24 5.43
CA LEU A 420 9.47 8.00 6.07
C LEU A 420 10.46 9.06 5.58
N THR A 421 11.14 9.72 6.51
CA THR A 421 12.24 10.66 6.22
C THR A 421 13.55 10.15 6.81
N VAL A 422 14.65 10.33 6.08
CA VAL A 422 16.00 9.93 6.47
C VAL A 422 16.90 11.16 6.43
N ASP A 423 17.45 11.53 7.59
CA ASP A 423 18.44 12.60 7.77
C ASP A 423 18.06 13.96 7.20
N GLY A 424 16.76 14.23 7.00
CA GLY A 424 16.29 15.46 6.34
C GLY A 424 16.63 15.57 4.85
N GLU A 425 17.17 14.52 4.23
CA GLU A 425 17.64 14.51 2.84
C GLU A 425 16.79 13.64 1.91
N ILE A 426 16.21 12.57 2.45
CA ILE A 426 15.49 11.57 1.67
C ILE A 426 14.09 11.40 2.24
N ALA A 427 13.11 11.37 1.34
CA ALA A 427 11.72 11.07 1.65
C ALA A 427 11.26 9.83 0.87
N LEU A 428 10.54 8.95 1.56
CA LEU A 428 9.77 7.87 0.98
C LEU A 428 8.30 8.08 1.34
N ILE A 429 7.47 8.36 0.32
CA ILE A 429 6.02 8.58 0.47
C ILE A 429 5.30 7.67 -0.51
N GLY A 430 4.19 7.07 -0.08
CA GLY A 430 3.43 6.19 -0.95
C GLY A 430 2.18 5.65 -0.31
N SER A 431 1.69 4.55 -0.86
CA SER A 431 0.51 3.85 -0.36
C SER A 431 0.84 2.73 0.63
N ALA A 432 2.10 2.25 0.67
CA ALA A 432 2.48 1.09 1.49
C ALA A 432 2.45 1.38 2.99
N ASN A 433 1.71 0.55 3.74
CA ASN A 433 1.81 0.50 5.19
C ASN A 433 3.00 -0.36 5.65
N MET A 434 3.33 -0.27 6.93
CA MET A 434 4.29 -1.17 7.58
C MET A 434 3.57 -2.38 8.19
N ASP A 435 2.74 -3.04 7.39
CA ASP A 435 2.02 -4.25 7.76
C ASP A 435 2.20 -5.36 6.73
N ARG A 436 2.02 -6.62 7.15
CA ARG A 436 2.30 -7.79 6.31
C ARG A 436 1.54 -7.79 4.98
N ARG A 437 0.37 -7.14 4.90
CA ARG A 437 -0.41 -7.09 3.66
C ARG A 437 0.24 -6.16 2.66
N SER A 438 0.63 -4.96 3.07
CA SER A 438 1.38 -4.04 2.20
C SER A 438 2.77 -4.57 1.85
N LEU A 439 3.40 -5.35 2.74
CA LEU A 439 4.72 -5.93 2.50
C LEU A 439 4.70 -7.11 1.53
N GLU A 440 3.68 -7.96 1.56
CA GLU A 440 3.66 -9.24 0.83
C GLU A 440 2.58 -9.35 -0.27
N LEU A 441 1.50 -8.57 -0.20
CA LEU A 441 0.25 -8.87 -0.92
C LEU A 441 -0.26 -7.74 -1.80
N ASN A 442 -0.45 -6.54 -1.25
CA ASN A 442 -1.14 -5.47 -1.94
C ASN A 442 -0.31 -4.92 -3.10
N PHE A 443 -0.99 -4.44 -4.13
CA PHE A 443 -0.36 -3.54 -5.08
C PHE A 443 -0.19 -2.17 -4.42
N GLU A 444 1.02 -1.67 -4.37
CA GLU A 444 1.38 -0.40 -3.74
C GLU A 444 2.20 0.45 -4.71
N ASN A 445 2.07 1.78 -4.65
CA ASN A 445 2.93 2.72 -5.37
C ASN A 445 3.64 3.62 -4.37
N ASN A 446 4.93 3.85 -4.61
CA ASN A 446 5.78 4.62 -3.72
C ASN A 446 6.69 5.54 -4.55
N LEU A 447 7.09 6.65 -3.93
CA LEU A 447 7.98 7.64 -4.51
C LEU A 447 9.16 7.83 -3.57
N LEU A 448 10.36 7.48 -4.03
CA LEU A 448 11.63 7.78 -3.37
C LEU A 448 12.16 9.10 -3.91
N ILE A 449 12.48 10.02 -3.01
CA ILE A 449 12.86 11.40 -3.34
C ILE A 449 14.14 11.74 -2.57
N ALA A 450 15.15 12.26 -3.26
CA ALA A 450 16.30 12.90 -2.64
C ALA A 450 16.23 14.41 -2.92
N ASP A 451 15.80 15.16 -1.90
CA ASP A 451 15.65 16.61 -1.97
C ASP A 451 15.46 17.21 -0.58
N LEU A 452 16.21 18.26 -0.27
CA LEU A 452 16.14 18.95 1.01
C LEU A 452 14.81 19.70 1.20
N THR A 453 14.24 20.27 0.13
CA THR A 453 13.04 21.10 0.22
C THR A 453 11.80 20.25 0.45
N VAL A 454 11.64 19.18 -0.34
CA VAL A 454 10.53 18.23 -0.19
C VAL A 454 10.63 17.53 1.17
N THR A 455 11.83 17.11 1.58
CA THR A 455 12.02 16.44 2.86
C THR A 455 11.76 17.39 4.03
N ALA A 456 12.21 18.65 3.96
CA ALA A 456 11.90 19.65 4.98
C ALA A 456 10.39 19.91 5.12
N ALA A 457 9.66 20.01 4.02
CA ALA A 457 8.20 20.16 4.05
C ALA A 457 7.52 18.94 4.70
N LEU A 458 7.99 17.73 4.41
CA LEU A 458 7.49 16.52 5.04
C LEU A 458 7.84 16.45 6.54
N VAL A 459 9.08 16.78 6.92
CA VAL A 459 9.50 16.84 8.33
C VAL A 459 8.66 17.86 9.08
N GLN A 460 8.42 19.03 8.52
CA GLN A 460 7.56 20.04 9.15
C GLN A 460 6.12 19.54 9.35
N ARG A 461 5.58 18.76 8.41
CA ARG A 461 4.29 18.08 8.57
C ARG A 461 4.33 17.04 9.69
N GLN A 462 5.40 16.25 9.78
CA GLN A 462 5.59 15.28 10.84
C GLN A 462 5.76 15.95 12.22
N GLU A 463 6.45 17.09 12.31
CA GLU A 463 6.57 17.88 13.53
C GLU A 463 5.22 18.44 13.99
N ALA A 464 4.35 18.87 13.07
CA ALA A 464 2.98 19.27 13.44
C ALA A 464 2.21 18.09 14.04
N TYR A 465 2.36 16.87 13.50
CA TYR A 465 1.78 15.67 14.11
C TYR A 465 2.35 15.40 15.50
N LEU A 466 3.68 15.49 15.66
CA LEU A 466 4.36 15.27 16.94
C LEU A 466 3.96 16.30 18.00
N SER A 467 3.73 17.55 17.61
CA SER A 467 3.41 18.65 18.54
C SER A 467 2.13 18.41 19.37
N VAL A 468 1.23 17.57 18.88
CA VAL A 468 -0.03 17.17 19.55
C VAL A 468 -0.03 15.70 19.97
N SER A 469 1.00 14.93 19.60
CA SER A 469 1.06 13.51 19.89
C SER A 469 1.45 13.24 21.35
N GLU A 470 0.94 12.14 21.88
CA GLU A 470 1.26 11.71 23.23
C GLU A 470 2.47 10.77 23.20
N PRO A 471 3.58 11.08 23.90
CA PRO A 471 4.72 10.19 23.96
C PRO A 471 4.38 8.95 24.79
N VAL A 472 4.74 7.77 24.26
CA VAL A 472 4.60 6.50 24.98
C VAL A 472 5.87 6.25 25.77
N LEU A 473 5.74 6.11 27.10
CA LEU A 473 6.88 5.87 27.98
C LEU A 473 7.10 4.38 28.20
N LEU A 474 8.37 3.97 28.28
CA LEU A 474 8.73 2.58 28.61
C LEU A 474 8.12 2.13 29.95
N SER A 475 8.04 3.03 30.94
CA SER A 475 7.40 2.76 32.24
C SER A 475 5.91 2.44 32.11
N GLN A 476 5.20 3.08 31.17
CA GLN A 476 3.78 2.78 30.92
C GLN A 476 3.61 1.40 30.30
N VAL A 477 4.44 1.06 29.31
CA VAL A 477 4.38 -0.22 28.58
C VAL A 477 4.76 -1.40 29.48
N THR A 478 5.82 -1.24 30.29
CA THR A 478 6.26 -2.28 31.24
C THR A 478 5.25 -2.51 32.37
N ALA A 479 4.48 -1.49 32.74
CA ALA A 479 3.42 -1.56 33.73
C ALA A 479 2.09 -2.13 33.19
N TRP A 480 1.99 -2.49 31.91
CA TRP A 480 0.74 -3.06 31.37
C TRP A 480 0.33 -4.34 32.11
N PRO A 481 -0.98 -4.47 32.45
CA PRO A 481 -1.49 -5.68 33.08
C PRO A 481 -1.17 -6.93 32.29
N LEU A 482 -0.99 -8.06 32.99
CA LEU A 482 -0.70 -9.35 32.35
C LEU A 482 -1.73 -9.69 31.27
N THR A 483 -3.01 -9.40 31.51
CA THR A 483 -4.11 -9.62 30.55
C THR A 483 -3.90 -8.83 29.25
N THR A 484 -3.54 -7.56 29.33
CA THR A 484 -3.25 -6.71 28.17
C THR A 484 -2.10 -7.29 27.35
N ARG A 485 -0.99 -7.64 28.00
CA ARG A 485 0.18 -8.23 27.32
C ARG A 485 -0.16 -9.57 26.67
N LEU A 486 -0.94 -10.42 27.35
CA LEU A 486 -1.39 -11.71 26.82
C LEU A 486 -2.23 -11.51 25.55
N VAL A 487 -3.19 -10.58 25.57
CA VAL A 487 -4.03 -10.28 24.40
C VAL A 487 -3.18 -9.74 23.24
N GLN A 488 -2.33 -8.75 23.50
CA GLN A 488 -1.46 -8.17 22.48
C GLN A 488 -0.56 -9.22 21.83
N ASN A 489 0.13 -10.04 22.64
CA ASN A 489 1.02 -11.08 22.13
C ASN A 489 0.27 -12.21 21.43
N ALA A 490 -0.90 -12.63 21.93
CA ALA A 490 -1.72 -13.65 21.27
C ALA A 490 -2.19 -13.18 19.88
N ILE A 491 -2.59 -11.91 19.74
CA ILE A 491 -2.98 -11.34 18.45
C ILE A 491 -1.76 -11.23 17.52
N ALA A 492 -0.61 -10.79 18.03
CA ALA A 492 0.62 -10.71 17.25
C ALA A 492 1.06 -12.10 16.73
N MET A 493 0.87 -13.17 17.51
CA MET A 493 1.12 -14.55 17.07
C MET A 493 0.23 -15.02 15.93
N MET A 494 -0.93 -14.38 15.70
CA MET A 494 -1.78 -14.66 14.55
C MET A 494 -1.32 -13.92 13.28
N SER A 495 -0.46 -12.91 13.40
CA SER A 495 0.05 -12.15 12.26
C SER A 495 0.75 -13.01 11.20
N PRO A 496 1.52 -14.07 11.54
CA PRO A 496 2.01 -15.08 10.58
C PRO A 496 0.96 -15.70 9.66
N VAL A 497 -0.28 -15.81 10.11
CA VAL A 497 -1.40 -16.53 9.46
C VAL A 497 -2.30 -15.57 8.65
N LEU A 498 -2.46 -14.35 9.15
CA LEU A 498 -3.17 -13.23 8.49
C LEU A 498 -2.30 -12.71 7.34
#